data_AF-A0A2H9QVH0-F1
#
_entry.id   AF-A0A2H9QVH0-F1
#
_cell.length_a   1.000
_cell.length_b   1.000
_cell.length_c   1.000
_cell.angle_alpha   90.00
_cell.angle_beta   90.00
_cell.angle_gamma   90.00
#
_symmetry.space_group_name_H-M   'P 1'
#
loop_
_entity.id
_entity.type
_entity.pdbx_description
1 polymer ?
#
loop_
_entity_poly.entity_id
_entity_poly.type
_entity_poly.pdbx_seq_one_letter_code
_entity_poly.pdbx_strand_id
1 'polypeptide(L)'
;MKKINPKIHHYEIDRYFHRFGSTAQFKNTELYHLIKNLVSHVMPSQKDRFDLRWFCFYLPVKRSGRDTCIPMSVVNYKNVFSIFLFEAGYFEVRQGKEVISPFYKKVVKEAMRFLSLIKQTNGKIVRKLVPYDYRVGKIKGRCIMEEIMSQKEKKRILFQYNRHVTKQRGLEKGCSLNEYLNTAAICYRAAYPSKTKEKTLLDMYNRFADGRHGGMLDIKNKNSKKGFMQWYNGSRWIGAHPFEIVFSWHEHGIHLYPPSKHNEWRYGLRVTNYAYAKDFIKMVKALFKHNIPFTASELKQVLDYLTGETYFSVNKYDKLTFNYIPSKEYKEKYFKYIEWEDLEIPRFK
;
A
#
# COMPACT_ATOMS: atom_id res chain seq x y z
N MET A 1 -19.35 -5.97 35.17
CA MET A 1 -19.25 -6.34 33.73
C MET A 1 -19.31 -7.86 33.63
N LYS A 2 -20.17 -8.45 32.80
CA LYS A 2 -20.20 -9.92 32.63
C LYS A 2 -18.81 -10.42 32.16
N LYS A 3 -18.24 -11.41 32.86
CA LYS A 3 -17.02 -12.09 32.41
C LYS A 3 -17.32 -12.77 31.06
N ILE A 4 -16.44 -12.58 30.09
CA ILE A 4 -16.65 -13.15 28.74
C ILE A 4 -16.20 -14.61 28.65
N ASN A 5 -15.30 -15.04 29.55
CA ASN A 5 -14.76 -16.40 29.67
C ASN A 5 -14.55 -17.09 28.31
N PRO A 6 -13.57 -16.62 27.51
CA PRO A 6 -13.32 -17.14 26.18
C PRO A 6 -13.01 -18.64 26.24
N LYS A 7 -13.64 -19.42 25.36
CA LYS A 7 -13.35 -20.87 25.26
C LYS A 7 -12.23 -21.19 24.29
N ILE A 8 -11.68 -20.19 23.62
CA ILE A 8 -10.65 -20.32 22.59
C ILE A 8 -9.41 -19.58 23.06
N HIS A 9 -8.27 -20.24 23.02
CA HIS A 9 -6.98 -19.61 23.21
C HIS A 9 -6.40 -19.14 21.88
N HIS A 10 -5.65 -18.04 21.92
CA HIS A 10 -5.06 -17.44 20.72
C HIS A 10 -4.11 -18.42 19.99
N TYR A 11 -3.34 -19.25 20.70
CA TYR A 11 -2.49 -20.28 20.07
C TYR A 11 -3.29 -21.35 19.29
N GLU A 12 -4.56 -21.61 19.67
CA GLU A 12 -5.41 -22.52 18.89
C GLU A 12 -5.72 -21.87 17.52
N ILE A 13 -5.91 -20.55 17.47
CA ILE A 13 -6.10 -19.83 16.21
C ILE A 13 -4.87 -20.01 15.32
N ASP A 14 -3.66 -19.74 15.84
CA ASP A 14 -2.42 -19.85 15.07
C ASP A 14 -2.15 -21.28 14.55
N ARG A 15 -2.66 -22.30 15.26
CA ARG A 15 -2.57 -23.71 14.84
C ARG A 15 -3.49 -24.07 13.68
N TYR A 16 -4.71 -23.53 13.67
CA TYR A 16 -5.75 -23.90 12.70
C TYR A 16 -5.90 -22.90 11.56
N PHE A 17 -5.44 -21.66 11.73
CA PHE A 17 -5.43 -20.63 10.71
C PHE A 17 -3.98 -20.36 10.29
N HIS A 18 -3.74 -20.29 8.99
CA HIS A 18 -2.43 -20.01 8.45
C HIS A 18 -2.45 -18.65 7.76
N ARG A 19 -1.74 -17.67 8.34
CA ARG A 19 -1.64 -16.29 7.82
C ARG A 19 -1.08 -16.22 6.39
N PHE A 20 -0.30 -17.22 5.97
CA PHE A 20 0.38 -17.30 4.67
C PHE A 20 0.30 -18.69 4.01
N GLY A 21 -0.70 -19.51 4.37
CA GLY A 21 -0.87 -20.88 3.87
C GLY A 21 -1.98 -21.05 2.83
N SER A 22 -2.17 -22.27 2.35
CA SER A 22 -3.34 -22.65 1.54
C SER A 22 -4.62 -22.44 2.35
N THR A 23 -5.60 -21.78 1.73
CA THR A 23 -6.91 -21.54 2.32
C THR A 23 -7.58 -22.85 2.66
N ALA A 24 -7.97 -23.04 3.93
CA ALA A 24 -8.77 -24.20 4.31
C ALA A 24 -10.16 -24.08 3.68
N GLN A 25 -10.52 -25.03 2.82
CA GLN A 25 -11.80 -25.07 2.14
C GLN A 25 -12.57 -26.31 2.57
N PHE A 26 -13.74 -26.11 3.17
CA PHE A 26 -14.55 -27.20 3.70
C PHE A 26 -15.85 -27.38 2.92
N LYS A 27 -16.23 -28.63 2.70
CA LYS A 27 -17.55 -29.03 2.21
C LYS A 27 -18.37 -29.61 3.37
N ASN A 28 -18.89 -28.76 4.26
CA ASN A 28 -19.60 -29.20 5.47
C ASN A 28 -20.91 -28.42 5.70
N THR A 29 -22.04 -29.11 5.54
CA THR A 29 -23.39 -28.53 5.64
C THR A 29 -23.73 -28.01 7.04
N GLU A 30 -23.28 -28.69 8.10
CA GLU A 30 -23.56 -28.26 9.47
C GLU A 30 -22.86 -26.93 9.80
N LEU A 31 -21.57 -26.81 9.48
CA LEU A 31 -20.82 -25.56 9.63
C LEU A 31 -21.41 -24.46 8.75
N TYR A 32 -21.79 -24.79 7.51
CA TYR A 32 -22.45 -23.85 6.60
C TYR A 32 -23.73 -23.25 7.22
N HIS A 33 -24.60 -24.08 7.78
CA HIS A 33 -25.82 -23.62 8.44
C HIS A 33 -25.55 -22.84 9.72
N LEU A 34 -24.50 -23.22 10.48
CA LEU A 34 -24.08 -22.49 11.66
C LEU A 34 -23.64 -21.06 11.31
N ILE A 35 -22.88 -20.89 10.21
CA ILE A 35 -22.48 -19.56 9.71
C ILE A 35 -23.68 -18.78 9.21
N LYS A 36 -24.56 -19.44 8.44
CA LYS A 36 -25.83 -18.84 7.97
C LYS A 36 -26.67 -18.33 9.15
N ASN A 37 -26.69 -19.06 10.26
CA ASN A 37 -27.37 -18.66 11.48
C ASN A 37 -26.67 -17.49 12.18
N LEU A 38 -25.34 -17.46 12.24
CA LEU A 38 -24.62 -16.30 12.78
C LEU A 38 -25.00 -15.01 12.04
N VAL A 39 -24.96 -15.03 10.70
CA VAL A 39 -25.24 -13.84 9.88
C VAL A 39 -26.73 -13.48 9.77
N SER A 40 -27.64 -14.39 10.13
CA SER A 40 -29.08 -14.11 10.08
C SER A 40 -29.49 -13.01 11.05
N HIS A 41 -28.77 -12.83 12.16
CA HIS A 41 -29.05 -11.88 13.24
C HIS A 41 -28.55 -10.45 12.99
N VAL A 42 -27.74 -10.25 11.94
CA VAL A 42 -27.02 -8.99 11.69
C VAL A 42 -27.24 -8.54 10.25
N MET A 43 -27.52 -7.26 10.06
CA MET A 43 -27.57 -6.65 8.73
C MET A 43 -26.16 -6.65 8.09
N PRO A 44 -26.04 -6.92 6.79
CA PRO A 44 -24.75 -6.84 6.11
C PRO A 44 -24.16 -5.42 6.22
N SER A 45 -22.84 -5.36 6.38
CA SER A 45 -22.05 -4.13 6.32
C SER A 45 -22.05 -3.58 4.89
N GLN A 46 -21.92 -4.46 3.91
CA GLN A 46 -21.99 -4.16 2.47
C GLN A 46 -22.77 -5.24 1.72
N LYS A 47 -23.48 -4.81 0.67
CA LYS A 47 -24.19 -5.67 -0.27
C LYS A 47 -23.87 -5.22 -1.67
N ASP A 48 -23.30 -6.10 -2.48
CA ASP A 48 -23.14 -5.89 -3.91
C ASP A 48 -24.04 -6.86 -4.69
N ARG A 49 -23.89 -6.92 -6.03
CA ARG A 49 -24.70 -7.79 -6.90
C ARG A 49 -24.46 -9.28 -6.63
N PHE A 50 -23.27 -9.66 -6.14
CA PHE A 50 -22.80 -11.04 -6.07
C PHE A 50 -22.46 -11.51 -4.66
N ASP A 51 -22.25 -10.59 -3.71
CA ASP A 51 -21.84 -10.88 -2.36
C ASP A 51 -22.54 -10.05 -1.27
N LEU A 52 -22.52 -10.64 -0.08
CA LEU A 52 -22.90 -10.00 1.17
C LEU A 52 -21.70 -10.06 2.10
N ARG A 53 -21.35 -8.94 2.73
CA ARG A 53 -20.19 -8.82 3.61
C ARG A 53 -20.59 -8.27 4.97
N TRP A 54 -20.03 -8.86 6.01
CA TRP A 54 -20.18 -8.45 7.40
C TRP A 54 -18.79 -8.27 8.00
N PHE A 55 -18.40 -7.04 8.32
CA PHE A 55 -17.08 -6.72 8.91
C PHE A 55 -17.14 -6.46 10.42
N CYS A 56 -18.29 -6.75 11.04
CA CYS A 56 -18.63 -6.34 12.39
C CYS A 56 -18.69 -7.49 13.41
N PHE A 57 -18.21 -8.69 13.07
CA PHE A 57 -18.16 -9.78 14.05
C PHE A 57 -16.86 -9.75 14.86
N TYR A 58 -16.88 -10.43 16.01
CA TYR A 58 -15.74 -10.49 16.91
C TYR A 58 -15.68 -11.86 17.57
N LEU A 59 -14.47 -12.42 17.67
CA LEU A 59 -14.22 -13.71 18.30
C LEU A 59 -13.55 -13.49 19.66
N PRO A 60 -14.20 -13.80 20.79
CA PRO A 60 -13.56 -13.71 22.09
C PRO A 60 -12.49 -14.81 22.21
N VAL A 61 -11.28 -14.41 22.62
CA VAL A 61 -10.15 -15.34 22.83
C VAL A 61 -9.39 -15.00 24.10
N LYS A 62 -8.64 -15.97 24.63
CA LYS A 62 -7.64 -15.75 25.67
C LYS A 62 -6.26 -15.60 25.02
N ARG A 63 -5.64 -14.42 25.14
CA ARG A 63 -4.30 -14.09 24.61
C ARG A 63 -3.38 -13.73 25.77
N SER A 64 -2.33 -14.53 25.98
CA SER A 64 -1.37 -14.36 27.08
C SER A 64 -2.04 -14.19 28.45
N GLY A 65 -3.03 -15.05 28.73
CA GLY A 65 -3.80 -15.04 29.98
C GLY A 65 -4.90 -13.96 30.09
N ARG A 66 -4.98 -13.03 29.14
CA ARG A 66 -5.97 -11.94 29.13
C ARG A 66 -7.14 -12.25 28.22
N ASP A 67 -8.33 -11.90 28.68
CA ASP A 67 -9.56 -11.94 27.90
C ASP A 67 -9.54 -10.81 26.86
N THR A 68 -9.68 -11.15 25.59
CA THR A 68 -9.64 -10.21 24.46
C THR A 68 -10.59 -10.65 23.35
N CYS A 69 -10.68 -9.89 22.25
CA CYS A 69 -11.34 -10.36 21.04
C CYS A 69 -10.59 -9.97 19.76
N ILE A 70 -10.70 -10.85 18.76
CA ILE A 70 -10.16 -10.66 17.40
C ILE A 70 -11.31 -10.19 16.50
N PRO A 71 -11.14 -9.11 15.71
CA PRO A 71 -12.10 -8.76 14.67
C PRO A 71 -12.29 -9.90 13.66
N MET A 72 -13.54 -10.20 13.35
CA MET A 72 -13.93 -11.28 12.45
C MET A 72 -14.85 -10.74 11.36
N SER A 73 -14.60 -11.15 10.13
CA SER A 73 -15.46 -10.83 8.98
C SER A 73 -16.05 -12.08 8.37
N VAL A 74 -17.25 -11.96 7.81
CA VAL A 74 -17.91 -13.02 7.04
C VAL A 74 -18.24 -12.47 5.66
N VAL A 75 -17.94 -13.22 4.62
CA VAL A 75 -18.34 -12.93 3.24
C VAL A 75 -19.17 -14.10 2.72
N ASN A 76 -20.28 -13.83 2.06
CA ASN A 76 -21.02 -14.82 1.30
C ASN A 76 -20.96 -14.47 -0.17
N TYR A 77 -20.27 -15.27 -0.96
CA TYR A 77 -20.19 -15.13 -2.42
C TYR A 77 -20.61 -16.43 -3.08
N LYS A 78 -21.64 -16.37 -3.95
CA LYS A 78 -22.17 -17.54 -4.68
C LYS A 78 -22.40 -18.79 -3.80
N ASN A 79 -23.03 -18.61 -2.62
CA ASN A 79 -23.30 -19.67 -1.65
C ASN A 79 -22.04 -20.33 -1.04
N VAL A 80 -20.93 -19.59 -1.00
CA VAL A 80 -19.73 -19.95 -0.24
C VAL A 80 -19.55 -18.90 0.85
N PHE A 81 -19.47 -19.36 2.11
CA PHE A 81 -19.14 -18.50 3.22
C PHE A 81 -17.63 -18.52 3.47
N SER A 82 -17.01 -17.35 3.49
CA SER A 82 -15.61 -17.17 3.89
C SER A 82 -15.56 -16.43 5.22
N ILE A 83 -14.85 -16.98 6.22
CA ILE A 83 -14.65 -16.36 7.53
C ILE A 83 -13.21 -15.91 7.65
N PHE A 84 -13.01 -14.61 7.86
CA PHE A 84 -11.71 -13.98 8.02
C PHE A 84 -11.50 -13.59 9.48
N LEU A 85 -10.38 -14.00 10.06
CA LEU A 85 -9.90 -13.51 11.35
C LEU A 85 -8.74 -12.54 11.10
N PHE A 86 -8.85 -11.33 11.63
CA PHE A 86 -7.86 -10.29 11.43
C PHE A 86 -6.46 -10.77 11.83
N GLU A 87 -5.51 -10.69 10.89
CA GLU A 87 -4.11 -11.11 11.02
C GLU A 87 -3.86 -12.58 11.37
N ALA A 88 -4.89 -13.43 11.38
CA ALA A 88 -4.78 -14.86 11.65
C ALA A 88 -4.96 -15.72 10.37
N GLY A 89 -5.80 -15.28 9.44
CA GLY A 89 -6.09 -15.99 8.19
C GLY A 89 -7.59 -16.17 7.97
N TYR A 90 -7.96 -17.09 7.07
CA TYR A 90 -9.37 -17.34 6.74
C TYR A 90 -9.63 -18.79 6.32
N PHE A 91 -10.89 -19.19 6.37
CA PHE A 91 -11.36 -20.46 5.81
C PHE A 91 -12.68 -20.26 5.05
N GLU A 92 -12.98 -21.18 4.14
CA GLU A 92 -14.18 -21.17 3.32
C GLU A 92 -15.04 -22.40 3.56
N VAL A 93 -16.34 -22.24 3.45
CA VAL A 93 -17.31 -23.30 3.68
C VAL A 93 -18.39 -23.27 2.62
N ARG A 94 -18.60 -24.43 2.01
CA ARG A 94 -19.75 -24.75 1.16
C ARG A 94 -20.48 -25.96 1.73
N GLN A 95 -21.70 -26.22 1.27
CA GLN A 95 -22.45 -27.42 1.68
C GLN A 95 -21.74 -28.70 1.23
N GLY A 96 -21.84 -29.75 2.06
CA GLY A 96 -21.23 -31.05 1.82
C GLY A 96 -21.16 -31.93 3.08
N LYS A 97 -20.48 -33.07 2.96
CA LYS A 97 -20.41 -34.12 3.99
C LYS A 97 -19.00 -34.39 4.54
N GLU A 98 -18.06 -33.47 4.30
CA GLU A 98 -16.69 -33.59 4.77
C GLU A 98 -16.64 -33.56 6.31
N VAL A 99 -15.88 -34.48 6.90
CA VAL A 99 -15.59 -34.48 8.33
C VAL A 99 -14.48 -33.46 8.59
N ILE A 100 -14.75 -32.50 9.46
CA ILE A 100 -13.84 -31.40 9.77
C ILE A 100 -13.53 -31.35 11.27
N SER A 101 -12.43 -30.71 11.62
CA SER A 101 -12.10 -30.41 13.02
C SER A 101 -13.27 -29.69 13.72
N PRO A 102 -13.67 -30.13 14.94
CA PRO A 102 -14.69 -29.45 15.74
C PRO A 102 -14.35 -27.98 16.06
N PHE A 103 -13.07 -27.61 15.94
CA PHE A 103 -12.59 -26.26 16.19
C PHE A 103 -13.27 -25.19 15.32
N TYR A 104 -13.50 -25.44 14.03
CA TYR A 104 -14.14 -24.46 13.15
C TYR A 104 -15.59 -24.17 13.58
N LYS A 105 -16.31 -25.20 14.04
CA LYS A 105 -17.65 -25.02 14.63
C LYS A 105 -17.58 -24.27 15.96
N LYS A 106 -16.55 -24.54 16.79
CA LYS A 106 -16.29 -23.84 18.05
C LYS A 106 -16.08 -22.34 17.83
N VAL A 107 -15.34 -21.94 16.78
CA VAL A 107 -15.14 -20.54 16.39
C VAL A 107 -16.49 -19.84 16.14
N VAL A 108 -17.34 -20.41 15.28
CA VAL A 108 -18.63 -19.78 14.94
C VAL A 108 -19.58 -19.75 16.15
N LYS A 109 -19.62 -20.82 16.97
CA LYS A 109 -20.42 -20.86 18.20
C LYS A 109 -19.98 -19.79 19.21
N GLU A 110 -18.67 -19.60 19.40
CA GLU A 110 -18.15 -18.58 20.32
C GLU A 110 -18.41 -17.17 19.81
N ALA A 111 -18.29 -16.93 18.49
CA ALA A 111 -18.68 -15.66 17.89
C ALA A 111 -20.18 -15.37 18.07
N MET A 112 -21.06 -16.37 17.86
CA MET A 112 -22.51 -16.23 18.13
C MET A 112 -22.80 -15.91 19.60
N ARG A 113 -22.15 -16.62 20.54
CA ARG A 113 -22.30 -16.34 21.98
C ARG A 113 -21.89 -14.91 22.32
N PHE A 114 -20.79 -14.44 21.74
CA PHE A 114 -20.29 -13.09 21.97
C PHE A 114 -21.18 -12.03 21.34
N LEU A 115 -21.76 -12.30 20.17
CA LEU A 115 -22.71 -11.40 19.50
C LEU A 115 -23.88 -11.00 20.41
N SER A 116 -24.40 -11.92 21.23
CA SER A 116 -25.45 -11.61 22.22
C SER A 116 -24.96 -10.63 23.29
N LEU A 117 -23.72 -10.74 23.75
CA LEU A 117 -23.11 -9.81 24.71
C LEU A 117 -22.85 -8.43 24.08
N ILE A 118 -22.47 -8.39 22.80
CA ILE A 118 -22.33 -7.15 22.04
C ILE A 118 -23.68 -6.43 21.99
N LYS A 119 -24.78 -7.13 21.70
CA LYS A 119 -26.14 -6.58 21.71
C LYS A 119 -26.49 -6.00 23.09
N GLN A 120 -26.32 -6.79 24.16
CA GLN A 120 -26.64 -6.39 25.54
C GLN A 120 -25.86 -5.17 26.02
N THR A 121 -24.64 -4.97 25.52
CA THR A 121 -23.76 -3.88 25.95
C THR A 121 -23.75 -2.70 24.98
N ASN A 122 -24.58 -2.75 23.93
CA ASN A 122 -24.56 -1.80 22.82
C ASN A 122 -23.13 -1.54 22.29
N GLY A 123 -22.37 -2.62 22.06
CA GLY A 123 -21.01 -2.54 21.55
C GLY A 123 -19.91 -2.08 22.53
N LYS A 124 -20.24 -1.60 23.73
CA LYS A 124 -19.24 -1.14 24.72
C LYS A 124 -18.20 -2.23 25.05
N ILE A 125 -18.61 -3.49 25.05
CA ILE A 125 -17.72 -4.62 25.34
C ILE A 125 -16.63 -4.79 24.28
N VAL A 126 -16.94 -4.54 23.01
CA VAL A 126 -15.99 -4.62 21.88
C VAL A 126 -14.92 -3.55 22.03
N ARG A 127 -15.34 -2.30 22.28
CA ARG A 127 -14.43 -1.16 22.47
C ARG A 127 -13.46 -1.35 23.64
N LYS A 128 -13.81 -2.18 24.63
CA LYS A 128 -12.92 -2.52 25.74
C LYS A 128 -11.95 -3.65 25.41
N LEU A 129 -12.40 -4.65 24.66
CA LEU A 129 -11.70 -5.92 24.50
C LEU A 129 -10.86 -6.02 23.24
N VAL A 130 -11.17 -5.31 22.16
CA VAL A 130 -10.35 -5.33 20.95
C VAL A 130 -9.01 -4.63 21.25
N PRO A 131 -7.87 -5.32 21.21
CA PRO A 131 -6.55 -4.74 21.41
C PRO A 131 -6.22 -3.71 20.34
N TYR A 132 -5.40 -2.72 20.68
CA TYR A 132 -5.02 -1.65 19.74
C TYR A 132 -4.16 -2.13 18.57
N ASP A 133 -3.47 -3.27 18.69
CA ASP A 133 -2.77 -3.92 17.58
C ASP A 133 -3.71 -4.60 16.57
N TYR A 134 -5.01 -4.72 16.88
CA TYR A 134 -6.05 -5.10 15.91
C TYR A 134 -6.93 -3.94 15.46
N ARG A 135 -6.70 -2.72 15.98
CA ARG A 135 -7.44 -1.54 15.54
C ARG A 135 -6.72 -0.87 14.40
N VAL A 136 -7.50 -0.34 13.48
CA VAL A 136 -7.00 0.43 12.37
C VAL A 136 -7.14 1.93 12.66
N GLY A 137 -6.32 2.72 11.99
CA GLY A 137 -6.31 4.17 12.15
C GLY A 137 -5.38 4.80 11.14
N LYS A 138 -5.05 6.07 11.36
CA LYS A 138 -4.07 6.79 10.56
C LYS A 138 -3.21 7.69 11.43
N ILE A 139 -1.95 7.86 11.03
CA ILE A 139 -0.99 8.72 11.72
C ILE A 139 -0.21 9.54 10.69
N LYS A 140 0.03 10.83 10.96
CA LYS A 140 0.86 11.66 10.07
C LYS A 140 2.32 11.23 10.12
N GLY A 141 2.99 11.23 8.97
CA GLY A 141 4.41 10.91 8.85
C GLY A 141 5.31 11.68 9.81
N ARG A 142 5.02 12.96 10.08
CA ARG A 142 5.79 13.81 11.01
C ARG A 142 5.84 13.30 12.45
N CYS A 143 4.97 12.37 12.82
CA CYS A 143 4.93 11.75 14.15
C CYS A 143 5.79 10.47 14.24
N ILE A 144 6.21 9.91 13.10
CA ILE A 144 6.89 8.60 13.03
C ILE A 144 8.18 8.61 12.21
N MET A 145 8.33 9.52 11.26
CA MET A 145 9.51 9.65 10.41
C MET A 145 10.62 10.35 11.19
N GLU A 146 11.80 9.75 11.20
CA GLU A 146 12.99 10.30 11.88
C GLU A 146 13.48 11.59 11.24
N GLU A 147 13.47 11.63 9.90
CA GLU A 147 13.91 12.79 9.13
C GLU A 147 12.75 13.36 8.32
N ILE A 148 12.45 14.63 8.54
CA ILE A 148 11.46 15.39 7.77
C ILE A 148 12.07 16.66 7.17
N MET A 149 11.61 16.98 5.96
CA MET A 149 11.89 18.24 5.30
C MET A 149 11.11 19.38 5.98
N SER A 150 11.70 20.57 6.04
CA SER A 150 11.01 21.76 6.53
C SER A 150 9.92 22.24 5.54
N GLN A 151 8.85 22.84 6.08
CA GLN A 151 7.81 23.46 5.24
C GLN A 151 8.36 24.61 4.38
N LYS A 152 9.40 25.30 4.85
CA LYS A 152 10.09 26.35 4.09
C LYS A 152 10.72 25.78 2.81
N GLU A 153 11.41 24.65 2.91
CA GLU A 153 12.05 24.03 1.75
C GLU A 153 11.02 23.48 0.76
N LYS A 154 9.93 22.88 1.25
CA LYS A 154 8.79 22.48 0.39
C LYS A 154 8.22 23.65 -0.41
N LYS A 155 7.92 24.78 0.26
CA LYS A 155 7.42 25.99 -0.40
C LYS A 155 8.41 26.51 -1.45
N ARG A 156 9.71 26.50 -1.12
CA ARG A 156 10.78 26.89 -2.05
C ARG A 156 10.82 26.01 -3.30
N ILE A 157 10.78 24.70 -3.15
CA ILE A 157 10.81 23.75 -4.28
C ILE A 157 9.55 23.93 -5.16
N LEU A 158 8.36 24.02 -4.56
CA LEU A 158 7.11 24.25 -5.31
C LEU A 158 7.12 25.58 -6.07
N PHE A 159 7.63 26.65 -5.45
CA PHE A 159 7.77 27.94 -6.13
C PHE A 159 8.72 27.84 -7.33
N GLN A 160 9.88 27.19 -7.18
CA GLN A 160 10.82 26.97 -8.27
C GLN A 160 10.20 26.12 -9.39
N TYR A 161 9.45 25.07 -9.05
CA TYR A 161 8.75 24.23 -10.02
C TYR A 161 7.71 25.01 -10.81
N ASN A 162 6.84 25.77 -10.15
CA ASN A 162 5.81 26.56 -10.82
C ASN A 162 6.42 27.61 -11.74
N ARG A 163 7.51 28.26 -11.31
CA ARG A 163 8.27 29.20 -12.16
C ARG A 163 8.93 28.50 -13.34
N HIS A 164 9.40 27.27 -13.16
CA HIS A 164 10.02 26.47 -14.21
C HIS A 164 8.99 26.09 -15.28
N VAL A 165 7.86 25.50 -14.89
CA VAL A 165 6.82 25.04 -15.83
C VAL A 165 6.21 26.21 -16.62
N THR A 166 6.04 27.37 -15.99
CA THR A 166 5.50 28.57 -16.66
C THR A 166 6.46 29.22 -17.64
N LYS A 167 7.77 29.19 -17.37
CA LYS A 167 8.78 29.85 -18.22
C LYS A 167 9.35 28.96 -19.31
N GLN A 168 9.40 27.64 -19.11
CA GLN A 168 10.07 26.73 -20.02
C GLN A 168 9.11 26.17 -21.08
N ARG A 169 9.45 26.43 -22.35
CA ARG A 169 8.78 25.82 -23.50
C ARG A 169 9.26 24.38 -23.69
N GLY A 170 8.40 23.54 -24.23
CA GLY A 170 8.73 22.17 -24.58
C GLY A 170 9.71 22.05 -25.75
N LEU A 171 10.33 20.89 -25.89
CA LEU A 171 11.20 20.48 -26.98
C LEU A 171 10.35 19.91 -28.13
N GLU A 172 9.76 20.77 -28.95
CA GLU A 172 8.74 20.42 -29.96
C GLU A 172 9.13 19.32 -30.96
N LYS A 173 10.44 19.05 -31.13
CA LYS A 173 10.98 17.99 -32.02
C LYS A 173 11.39 16.73 -31.25
N GLY A 174 10.96 16.58 -30.00
CA GLY A 174 11.41 15.52 -29.10
C GLY A 174 12.89 15.67 -28.73
N CYS A 175 13.52 14.55 -28.41
CA CYS A 175 14.95 14.46 -28.15
C CYS A 175 15.59 13.31 -28.96
N SER A 176 16.91 13.30 -29.02
CA SER A 176 17.74 12.18 -29.47
C SER A 176 18.06 11.26 -28.28
N LEU A 177 18.59 10.07 -28.57
CA LEU A 177 19.04 9.15 -27.53
C LEU A 177 20.14 9.77 -26.65
N ASN A 178 21.09 10.49 -27.25
CA ASN A 178 22.14 11.15 -26.48
C ASN A 178 21.59 12.28 -25.61
N GLU A 179 20.63 13.09 -26.08
CA GLU A 179 19.97 14.10 -25.24
C GLU A 179 19.20 13.45 -24.07
N TYR A 180 18.53 12.32 -24.32
CA TYR A 180 17.86 11.54 -23.28
C TYR A 180 18.85 11.01 -22.22
N LEU A 181 19.92 10.32 -22.64
CA LEU A 181 20.93 9.76 -21.75
C LEU A 181 21.69 10.85 -20.98
N ASN A 182 21.94 12.00 -21.60
CA ASN A 182 22.52 13.16 -20.91
C ASN A 182 21.59 13.68 -19.81
N THR A 183 20.29 13.76 -20.08
CA THR A 183 19.30 14.17 -19.08
C THR A 183 19.21 13.17 -17.93
N ALA A 184 19.19 11.87 -18.22
CA ALA A 184 19.26 10.83 -17.21
C ALA A 184 20.55 10.93 -16.38
N ALA A 185 21.70 11.22 -17.01
CA ALA A 185 22.96 11.39 -16.32
C ALA A 185 23.00 12.62 -15.39
N ILE A 186 22.30 13.71 -15.73
CA ILE A 186 22.10 14.84 -14.80
C ILE A 186 21.37 14.35 -13.55
N CYS A 187 20.31 13.57 -13.71
CA CYS A 187 19.56 12.98 -12.61
C CYS A 187 20.44 12.04 -11.76
N TYR A 188 21.20 11.14 -12.37
CA TYR A 188 22.08 10.22 -11.66
C TYR A 188 23.16 10.93 -10.85
N ARG A 189 23.83 11.92 -11.44
CA ARG A 189 24.90 12.67 -10.76
C ARG A 189 24.37 13.42 -9.53
N ALA A 190 23.13 13.88 -9.59
CA ALA A 190 22.49 14.54 -8.47
C ALA A 190 22.10 13.57 -7.36
N ALA A 191 21.53 12.41 -7.71
CA ALA A 191 21.07 11.42 -6.73
C ALA A 191 22.23 10.64 -6.09
N TYR A 192 23.23 10.26 -6.90
CA TYR A 192 24.28 9.29 -6.57
C TYR A 192 25.69 9.77 -6.97
N PRO A 193 26.17 10.94 -6.49
CA PRO A 193 27.39 11.58 -6.99
C PRO A 193 28.63 10.66 -6.96
N SER A 194 28.85 9.95 -5.84
CA SER A 194 29.99 9.02 -5.69
C SER A 194 29.93 7.82 -6.64
N LYS A 195 28.73 7.35 -6.98
CA LYS A 195 28.51 6.20 -7.87
C LYS A 195 28.58 6.58 -9.36
N THR A 196 28.58 7.87 -9.68
CA THR A 196 28.62 8.40 -11.05
C THR A 196 29.95 9.02 -11.45
N LYS A 197 30.90 9.15 -10.51
CA LYS A 197 32.21 9.73 -10.78
C LYS A 197 32.90 8.94 -11.91
N GLU A 198 33.39 9.66 -12.91
CA GLU A 198 34.12 9.10 -14.08
C GLU A 198 33.35 8.06 -14.91
N LYS A 199 32.03 7.95 -14.73
CA LYS A 199 31.20 7.04 -15.52
C LYS A 199 30.74 7.68 -16.82
N THR A 200 30.69 6.90 -17.90
CA THR A 200 30.07 7.33 -19.15
C THR A 200 28.54 7.38 -19.00
N LEU A 201 27.85 8.01 -19.97
CA LEU A 201 26.37 8.04 -19.96
C LEU A 201 25.76 6.63 -19.96
N LEU A 202 26.37 5.72 -20.73
CA LEU A 202 25.90 4.34 -20.85
C LEU A 202 26.18 3.54 -19.58
N ASP A 203 27.34 3.72 -18.95
CA ASP A 203 27.66 3.08 -17.68
C ASP A 203 26.67 3.49 -16.59
N MET A 204 26.31 4.77 -16.52
CA MET A 204 25.32 5.23 -15.55
C MET A 204 23.94 4.62 -15.83
N TYR A 205 23.49 4.64 -17.08
CA TYR A 205 22.19 4.07 -17.45
C TYR A 205 22.13 2.57 -17.10
N ASN A 206 23.12 1.79 -17.53
CA ASN A 206 23.18 0.35 -17.26
C ASN A 206 23.29 0.03 -15.76
N ARG A 207 23.87 0.93 -14.96
CA ARG A 207 24.03 0.72 -13.51
C ARG A 207 22.73 0.90 -12.73
N PHE A 208 21.88 1.86 -13.13
CA PHE A 208 20.73 2.28 -12.33
C PHE A 208 19.38 1.89 -12.94
N ALA A 209 19.28 1.83 -14.26
CA ALA A 209 18.03 1.55 -14.94
C ALA A 209 17.65 0.07 -14.82
N ASP A 210 16.38 -0.22 -15.13
CA ASP A 210 15.82 -1.59 -15.13
C ASP A 210 16.55 -2.57 -16.07
N GLY A 211 17.17 -2.04 -17.14
CA GLY A 211 17.94 -2.84 -18.10
C GLY A 211 17.12 -3.42 -19.25
N ARG A 212 15.79 -3.57 -19.11
CA ARG A 212 14.91 -3.95 -20.23
C ARG A 212 14.66 -2.73 -21.14
N HIS A 213 15.64 -2.37 -21.97
CA HIS A 213 15.60 -1.15 -22.78
C HIS A 213 14.82 -1.24 -24.11
N GLY A 214 14.28 -2.41 -24.48
CA GLY A 214 13.37 -2.55 -25.63
C GLY A 214 13.94 -2.04 -26.97
N GLY A 215 15.24 -2.23 -27.19
CA GLY A 215 15.93 -1.74 -28.40
C GLY A 215 16.33 -0.25 -28.38
N MET A 216 16.10 0.48 -27.28
CA MET A 216 16.47 1.90 -27.17
C MET A 216 17.97 2.13 -27.41
N LEU A 217 18.82 1.33 -26.78
CA LEU A 217 20.27 1.48 -26.84
C LEU A 217 20.88 1.05 -28.18
N ASP A 218 20.10 0.35 -29.01
CA ASP A 218 20.51 -0.21 -30.32
C ASP A 218 20.30 0.78 -31.48
N ILE A 219 19.78 1.98 -31.20
CA ILE A 219 19.59 3.03 -32.19
C ILE A 219 20.97 3.45 -32.74
N LYS A 220 21.24 3.13 -34.01
CA LYS A 220 22.54 3.35 -34.68
C LYS A 220 23.03 4.80 -34.58
N ASN A 221 22.21 5.77 -35.01
CA ASN A 221 22.53 7.18 -34.89
C ASN A 221 21.92 7.78 -33.62
N LYS A 222 22.70 7.78 -32.53
CA LYS A 222 22.27 8.25 -31.20
C LYS A 222 21.96 9.75 -31.13
N ASN A 223 22.39 10.54 -32.11
CA ASN A 223 22.09 11.98 -32.22
C ASN A 223 20.84 12.27 -33.08
N SER A 224 20.26 11.26 -33.72
CA SER A 224 19.07 11.44 -34.55
C SER A 224 17.81 11.57 -33.70
N LYS A 225 17.26 12.78 -33.58
CA LYS A 225 15.94 13.00 -32.93
C LYS A 225 14.85 12.19 -33.64
N LYS A 226 14.84 12.21 -34.98
CA LYS A 226 13.89 11.43 -35.79
C LYS A 226 14.02 9.93 -35.49
N GLY A 227 15.24 9.41 -35.42
CA GLY A 227 15.48 7.99 -35.12
C GLY A 227 14.99 7.58 -33.74
N PHE A 228 15.27 8.39 -32.72
CA PHE A 228 14.78 8.14 -31.36
C PHE A 228 13.26 8.26 -31.27
N MET A 229 12.65 9.29 -31.86
CA MET A 229 11.19 9.45 -31.85
C MET A 229 10.47 8.38 -32.66
N GLN A 230 11.04 7.86 -33.74
CA GLN A 230 10.49 6.71 -34.47
C GLN A 230 10.51 5.44 -33.62
N TRP A 231 11.60 5.18 -32.89
CA TRP A 231 11.64 4.07 -31.93
C TRP A 231 10.63 4.26 -30.81
N TYR A 232 10.55 5.47 -30.23
CA TYR A 232 9.63 5.81 -29.14
C TYR A 232 8.15 5.63 -29.54
N ASN A 233 7.79 6.04 -30.75
CA ASN A 233 6.42 5.91 -31.26
C ASN A 233 6.09 4.50 -31.80
N GLY A 234 7.09 3.60 -31.86
CA GLY A 234 6.89 2.22 -32.28
C GLY A 234 6.46 1.29 -31.15
N SER A 235 6.24 0.01 -31.48
CA SER A 235 5.84 -1.03 -30.54
C SER A 235 7.00 -1.80 -29.89
N ARG A 236 8.24 -1.51 -30.27
CA ARG A 236 9.43 -2.31 -29.88
C ARG A 236 9.71 -2.32 -28.37
N TRP A 237 9.21 -1.32 -27.63
CA TRP A 237 9.41 -1.22 -26.19
C TRP A 237 8.20 -1.71 -25.38
N ILE A 238 7.14 -2.25 -26.01
CA ILE A 238 6.00 -2.85 -25.31
C ILE A 238 6.50 -4.02 -24.46
N GLY A 239 6.20 -4.00 -23.15
CA GLY A 239 6.69 -5.00 -22.18
C GLY A 239 8.12 -4.74 -21.67
N ALA A 240 8.78 -3.68 -22.16
CA ALA A 240 10.09 -3.22 -21.69
C ALA A 240 9.94 -2.02 -20.73
N HIS A 241 11.03 -1.62 -20.08
CA HIS A 241 11.07 -0.52 -19.10
C HIS A 241 12.22 0.49 -19.39
N PRO A 242 12.35 1.02 -20.63
CA PRO A 242 13.46 1.91 -21.00
C PRO A 242 13.46 3.27 -20.28
N PHE A 243 12.34 3.61 -19.63
CA PHE A 243 12.18 4.89 -18.94
C PHE A 243 12.34 4.77 -17.44
N GLU A 244 12.42 3.56 -16.87
CA GLU A 244 12.72 3.35 -15.45
C GLU A 244 14.22 3.55 -15.23
N ILE A 245 14.62 4.80 -15.02
CA ILE A 245 16.02 5.20 -14.88
C ILE A 245 16.59 4.79 -13.52
N VAL A 246 15.76 4.60 -12.50
CA VAL A 246 16.14 3.98 -11.23
C VAL A 246 15.22 2.80 -11.00
N PHE A 247 15.77 1.60 -11.07
CA PHE A 247 15.05 0.35 -10.90
C PHE A 247 14.58 0.12 -9.46
N SER A 248 13.40 -0.50 -9.32
CA SER A 248 12.87 -0.99 -8.05
C SER A 248 12.40 -2.43 -8.17
N TRP A 249 12.75 -3.28 -7.19
CA TRP A 249 12.17 -4.62 -7.05
C TRP A 249 10.72 -4.61 -6.53
N HIS A 250 10.32 -3.51 -5.90
CA HIS A 250 8.97 -3.32 -5.38
C HIS A 250 8.30 -2.18 -6.16
N GLU A 251 7.24 -2.49 -6.90
CA GLU A 251 6.65 -1.58 -7.90
C GLU A 251 7.71 -1.06 -8.90
N HIS A 252 7.56 0.15 -9.40
CA HIS A 252 8.60 0.84 -10.17
C HIS A 252 9.32 1.89 -9.32
N GLY A 253 10.56 2.20 -9.67
CA GLY A 253 11.36 3.25 -9.03
C GLY A 253 11.09 4.64 -9.60
N ILE A 254 12.13 5.27 -10.18
CA ILE A 254 12.02 6.60 -10.80
C ILE A 254 12.01 6.45 -12.31
N HIS A 255 11.02 7.07 -12.94
CA HIS A 255 10.93 7.15 -14.39
C HIS A 255 11.30 8.53 -14.92
N LEU A 256 11.95 8.54 -16.08
CA LEU A 256 12.16 9.72 -16.91
C LEU A 256 11.62 9.42 -18.30
N TYR A 257 10.44 9.93 -18.61
CA TYR A 257 9.86 9.83 -19.95
C TYR A 257 10.42 10.93 -20.87
N PRO A 258 10.69 10.62 -22.15
CA PRO A 258 11.15 11.62 -23.09
C PRO A 258 10.06 12.67 -23.42
N PRO A 259 10.45 13.82 -23.97
CA PRO A 259 9.53 14.81 -24.53
C PRO A 259 8.65 14.21 -25.63
N SER A 260 7.35 14.38 -25.50
CA SER A 260 6.34 13.90 -26.45
C SER A 260 5.13 14.82 -26.47
N LYS A 261 4.21 14.62 -27.41
CA LYS A 261 2.94 15.37 -27.44
C LYS A 261 2.13 15.21 -26.15
N HIS A 262 2.21 14.05 -25.47
CA HIS A 262 1.42 13.75 -24.27
C HIS A 262 1.85 14.54 -23.02
N ASN A 263 3.07 15.06 -22.99
CA ASN A 263 3.62 15.82 -21.87
C ASN A 263 4.06 17.23 -22.31
N GLU A 264 3.36 17.80 -23.30
CA GLU A 264 3.63 19.14 -23.85
C GLU A 264 5.09 19.33 -24.27
N TRP A 265 5.68 18.26 -24.82
CA TRP A 265 7.07 18.20 -25.22
C TRP A 265 8.07 18.49 -24.09
N ARG A 266 7.75 18.12 -22.85
CA ARG A 266 8.68 18.20 -21.71
C ARG A 266 9.10 16.80 -21.25
N TYR A 267 10.23 16.65 -20.60
CA TYR A 267 10.53 15.37 -19.94
C TYR A 267 9.51 15.08 -18.83
N GLY A 268 9.08 13.83 -18.68
CA GLY A 268 8.19 13.44 -17.58
C GLY A 268 8.96 12.73 -16.48
N LEU A 269 9.23 13.39 -15.34
CA LEU A 269 9.89 12.78 -14.20
C LEU A 269 8.84 12.26 -13.21
N ARG A 270 8.82 10.95 -12.94
CA ARG A 270 7.83 10.32 -12.05
C ARG A 270 8.50 9.43 -11.02
N VAL A 271 7.87 9.29 -9.86
CA VAL A 271 8.28 8.31 -8.85
C VAL A 271 7.04 7.63 -8.29
N THR A 272 7.08 6.30 -8.20
CA THR A 272 6.01 5.50 -7.61
C THR A 272 6.40 5.02 -6.22
N ASN A 273 7.66 4.64 -5.98
CA ASN A 273 8.11 4.16 -4.67
C ASN A 273 8.74 5.29 -3.83
N TYR A 274 8.15 5.57 -2.65
CA TYR A 274 8.62 6.61 -1.72
C TYR A 274 10.01 6.36 -1.13
N ALA A 275 10.56 5.14 -1.23
CA ALA A 275 11.96 4.87 -0.90
C ALA A 275 12.92 5.76 -1.70
N TYR A 276 12.53 6.17 -2.91
CA TYR A 276 13.31 7.05 -3.78
C TYR A 276 12.89 8.53 -3.70
N ALA A 277 12.05 8.91 -2.73
CA ALA A 277 11.53 10.29 -2.61
C ALA A 277 12.65 11.33 -2.51
N LYS A 278 13.70 11.07 -1.70
CA LYS A 278 14.85 11.98 -1.56
C LYS A 278 15.63 12.09 -2.86
N ASP A 279 15.86 10.98 -3.55
CA ASP A 279 16.58 10.95 -4.83
C ASP A 279 15.81 11.67 -5.93
N PHE A 280 14.50 11.44 -6.00
CA PHE A 280 13.60 12.18 -6.88
C PHE A 280 13.69 13.70 -6.67
N ILE A 281 13.70 14.18 -5.42
CA ILE A 281 13.87 15.63 -5.15
C ILE A 281 15.24 16.15 -5.58
N LYS A 282 16.32 15.36 -5.42
CA LYS A 282 17.65 15.75 -5.94
C LYS A 282 17.62 15.88 -7.46
N MET A 283 16.96 14.95 -8.16
CA MET A 283 16.78 14.99 -9.62
C MET A 283 15.97 16.22 -10.07
N VAL A 284 14.83 16.49 -9.43
CA VAL A 284 14.01 17.69 -9.66
C VAL A 284 14.86 18.96 -9.56
N LYS A 285 15.65 19.10 -8.48
CA LYS A 285 16.53 20.26 -8.28
C LYS A 285 17.62 20.37 -9.34
N ALA A 286 18.16 19.23 -9.81
CA ALA A 286 19.16 19.21 -10.86
C ALA A 286 18.58 19.65 -12.20
N LEU A 287 17.37 19.19 -12.55
CA LEU A 287 16.69 19.63 -13.77
C LEU A 287 16.40 21.14 -13.75
N PHE A 288 16.05 21.72 -12.59
CA PHE A 288 15.98 23.18 -12.45
C PHE A 288 17.31 23.86 -12.74
N LYS A 289 18.39 23.38 -12.12
CA LYS A 289 19.73 23.97 -12.27
C LYS A 289 20.23 23.95 -13.71
N HIS A 290 19.89 22.90 -14.45
CA HIS A 290 20.27 22.72 -15.84
C HIS A 290 19.25 23.25 -16.85
N ASN A 291 18.17 23.91 -16.39
CA ASN A 291 17.09 24.44 -17.23
C ASN A 291 16.50 23.39 -18.20
N ILE A 292 16.42 22.12 -17.78
CA ILE A 292 15.83 21.06 -18.61
C ILE A 292 14.31 21.17 -18.50
N PRO A 293 13.54 21.30 -19.61
CA PRO A 293 12.09 21.39 -19.54
C PRO A 293 11.47 20.06 -19.10
N PHE A 294 10.82 20.03 -17.93
CA PHE A 294 10.19 18.82 -17.40
C PHE A 294 8.88 19.08 -16.67
N THR A 295 8.09 18.02 -16.51
CA THR A 295 6.94 17.92 -15.61
C THR A 295 7.17 16.82 -14.58
N ALA A 296 6.61 17.01 -13.40
CA ALA A 296 6.69 16.09 -12.28
C ALA A 296 5.35 16.07 -11.53
N SER A 297 4.40 15.25 -11.99
CA SER A 297 3.03 15.20 -11.46
C SER A 297 2.96 14.85 -9.97
N GLU A 298 3.89 14.01 -9.50
CA GLU A 298 3.91 13.50 -8.13
C GLU A 298 4.67 14.44 -7.18
N LEU A 299 5.28 15.54 -7.67
CA LEU A 299 6.16 16.41 -6.86
C LEU A 299 5.49 16.88 -5.57
N LYS A 300 4.23 17.35 -5.65
CA LYS A 300 3.51 17.81 -4.46
C LYS A 300 3.33 16.68 -3.44
N GLN A 301 2.93 15.49 -3.90
CA GLN A 301 2.71 14.33 -3.03
C GLN A 301 4.02 13.87 -2.37
N VAL A 302 5.12 13.85 -3.12
CA VAL A 302 6.45 13.53 -2.58
C VAL A 302 6.90 14.56 -1.54
N LEU A 303 6.64 15.85 -1.77
CA LEU A 303 6.95 16.88 -0.77
C LEU A 303 6.03 16.81 0.45
N ASP A 304 4.75 16.49 0.28
CA ASP A 304 3.81 16.20 1.38
C ASP A 304 4.33 15.02 2.23
N TYR A 305 4.82 13.96 1.60
CA TYR A 305 5.44 12.81 2.25
C TYR A 305 6.72 13.21 3.01
N LEU A 306 7.67 13.88 2.35
CA LEU A 306 8.95 14.26 2.95
C LEU A 306 8.77 15.29 4.07
N THR A 307 7.71 16.10 4.06
CA THR A 307 7.39 17.01 5.17
C THR A 307 6.58 16.35 6.30
N GLY A 308 6.28 15.05 6.17
CA GLY A 308 5.53 14.28 7.15
C GLY A 308 4.04 14.64 7.21
N GLU A 309 3.49 15.30 6.19
CA GLU A 309 2.06 15.65 6.13
C GLU A 309 1.21 14.51 5.56
N THR A 310 1.82 13.57 4.85
CA THR A 310 1.15 12.35 4.37
C THR A 310 0.78 11.44 5.54
N TYR A 311 -0.42 10.87 5.48
CA TYR A 311 -0.88 9.87 6.44
C TYR A 311 -0.33 8.48 6.11
N PHE A 312 0.01 7.75 7.16
CA PHE A 312 0.29 6.32 7.14
C PHE A 312 -0.90 5.59 7.76
N SER A 313 -1.30 4.49 7.13
CA SER A 313 -2.32 3.58 7.64
C SER A 313 -1.75 2.81 8.84
N VAL A 314 -2.49 2.79 9.95
CA VAL A 314 -2.09 2.08 11.18
C VAL A 314 -2.71 0.69 11.17
N ASN A 315 -1.88 -0.36 11.33
CA ASN A 315 -2.28 -1.78 11.36
C ASN A 315 -3.18 -2.19 10.17
N LYS A 316 -2.95 -1.63 9.00
CA LYS A 316 -3.71 -1.96 7.78
C LYS A 316 -2.73 -2.02 6.63
N TYR A 317 -2.81 -3.08 5.84
CA TYR A 317 -1.95 -3.26 4.68
C TYR A 317 -2.22 -2.17 3.64
N ASP A 318 -1.25 -1.29 3.46
CA ASP A 318 -1.26 -0.17 2.54
C ASP A 318 0.17 0.18 2.13
N LYS A 319 0.33 1.00 1.09
CA LYS A 319 1.64 1.46 0.60
C LYS A 319 2.48 2.14 1.68
N LEU A 320 1.82 2.88 2.57
CA LEU A 320 2.44 3.54 3.72
C LEU A 320 1.79 2.99 4.99
N THR A 321 2.41 1.98 5.58
CA THR A 321 1.89 1.30 6.77
C THR A 321 2.76 1.59 7.99
N PHE A 322 2.12 1.86 9.12
CA PHE A 322 2.72 1.90 10.45
C PHE A 322 2.10 0.79 11.32
N ASN A 323 2.91 -0.13 11.81
CA ASN A 323 2.45 -1.20 12.68
C ASN A 323 2.59 -0.75 14.15
N TYR A 324 1.46 -0.53 14.81
CA TYR A 324 1.43 -0.12 16.21
C TYR A 324 1.65 -1.33 17.12
N ILE A 325 2.75 -1.32 17.86
CA ILE A 325 3.06 -2.33 18.87
C ILE A 325 2.45 -1.87 20.21
N PRO A 326 1.66 -2.71 20.92
CA PRO A 326 0.99 -2.31 22.16
C PRO A 326 1.96 -2.36 23.36
N SER A 327 3.10 -1.68 23.25
CA SER A 327 4.11 -1.52 24.30
C SER A 327 3.96 -0.18 25.03
N LYS A 328 4.62 -0.04 26.20
CA LYS A 328 4.66 1.22 26.94
C LYS A 328 5.28 2.34 26.11
N GLU A 329 6.41 2.05 25.46
CA GLU A 329 7.14 2.99 24.59
C GLU A 329 6.26 3.52 23.45
N TYR A 330 5.61 2.64 22.69
CA TYR A 330 4.76 3.03 21.58
C TYR A 330 3.53 3.81 22.03
N LYS A 331 3.00 3.45 23.20
CA LYS A 331 1.88 4.17 23.80
C LYS A 331 2.27 5.62 24.12
N GLU A 332 3.43 5.83 24.72
CA GLU A 332 3.94 7.16 25.08
C GLU A 332 4.28 7.99 23.83
N LYS A 333 4.93 7.36 22.84
CA LYS A 333 5.46 8.05 21.67
C LYS A 333 4.39 8.35 20.60
N TYR A 334 3.48 7.40 20.33
CA TYR A 334 2.64 7.46 19.12
C TYR A 334 1.14 7.54 19.39
N PHE A 335 0.64 6.92 20.47
CA PHE A 335 -0.79 6.68 20.65
C PHE A 335 -1.68 7.93 20.55
N LYS A 336 -1.23 9.05 21.15
CA LYS A 336 -1.96 10.34 21.11
C LYS A 336 -2.03 10.99 19.72
N TYR A 337 -1.19 10.56 18.79
CA TYR A 337 -1.13 11.08 17.42
C TYR A 337 -1.86 10.19 16.42
N ILE A 338 -2.34 9.01 16.85
CA ILE A 338 -3.10 8.11 16.01
C ILE A 338 -4.56 8.53 16.03
N GLU A 339 -5.09 8.84 14.85
CA GLU A 339 -6.51 8.99 14.61
C GLU A 339 -7.09 7.59 14.40
N TRP A 340 -7.55 6.97 15.49
CA TRP A 340 -8.14 5.64 15.47
C TRP A 340 -9.50 5.64 14.79
N GLU A 341 -9.76 4.66 13.93
CA GLU A 341 -11.09 4.43 13.39
C GLU A 341 -12.00 3.81 14.46
N ASP A 342 -13.29 4.12 14.37
CA ASP A 342 -14.29 3.47 15.19
C ASP A 342 -14.43 1.99 14.82
N LEU A 343 -14.55 1.15 15.84
CA LEU A 343 -14.84 -0.27 15.65
C LEU A 343 -16.27 -0.44 15.15
N GLU A 344 -16.45 -1.21 14.08
CA GLU A 344 -17.77 -1.46 13.51
C GLU A 344 -18.61 -2.33 14.45
N ILE A 345 -19.73 -1.81 14.94
CA ILE A 345 -20.63 -2.55 15.82
C ILE A 345 -21.76 -3.17 14.97
N PRO A 346 -22.10 -4.46 15.18
CA PRO A 346 -23.21 -5.12 14.50
C PRO A 346 -24.50 -4.31 14.52
N ARG A 347 -25.08 -4.09 13.34
CA ARG A 347 -26.46 -3.62 13.19
C ARG A 347 -27.38 -4.84 13.27
N PHE A 348 -27.99 -5.03 14.42
CA PHE A 348 -28.91 -6.13 14.65
C PHE A 348 -30.18 -5.96 13.82
N LYS A 349 -30.72 -7.08 13.34
CA LYS A 349 -32.06 -7.12 12.73
C LYS A 349 -33.16 -7.11 13.78
#